data_AF-A0A3B3BG69-F1
#
_entry.id   AF-A0A3B3BG69-F1
#
_cell.length_a   1.000
_cell.length_b   1.000
_cell.length_c   1.000
_cell.angle_alpha   90.00
_cell.angle_beta   90.00
_cell.angle_gamma   90.00
#
_symmetry.space_group_name_H-M   'P 1'
#
loop_
_entity.id
_entity.type
_entity.pdbx_description
1 polymer ?
#
loop_
_entity_poly.entity_id
_entity_poly.type
_entity_poly.pdbx_seq_one_letter_code
_entity_poly.pdbx_strand_id
1 'polypeptide(L)'
;CYCCVLPSAFRTMTEDAVKVCVRFRPLLCIYPSELPRGSSGRVHRHVLLFADRVFTAEESTDQLYRDIAKPLVVSTVGGYNGTMFAYGQTCSGKTFTMMGSEHAPGVIPLAMEDVFQTIKKKEFLLRVSYMEIYNETVTDLLVDHWKRKPLEVREGMNVSSPQSQQSGHVC
;
A
#
# COMPACT_ATOMS: atom_id res chain seq x y z
N CYS A 1 0.87 -1.90 -6.90
CA CYS A 1 1.46 -2.79 -5.89
C CYS A 1 0.56 -2.77 -4.67
N TYR A 2 -0.14 -3.88 -4.44
CA TYR A 2 -1.09 -4.05 -3.35
C TYR A 2 -0.37 -4.74 -2.20
N CYS A 3 -0.50 -4.24 -0.97
CA CYS A 3 -0.06 -4.96 0.23
C CYS A 3 -1.29 -5.18 1.10
N CYS A 4 -1.84 -6.39 1.02
CA CYS A 4 -2.89 -6.84 1.92
C CYS A 4 -2.22 -7.66 3.01
N VAL A 5 -2.23 -7.15 4.24
CA VAL A 5 -1.88 -7.95 5.40
C VAL A 5 -3.22 -8.45 5.96
N LEU A 6 -3.52 -9.73 5.74
CA LEU A 6 -4.74 -10.36 6.23
C LEU A 6 -4.41 -11.23 7.45
N PRO A 7 -4.99 -10.95 8.64
CA PRO A 7 -4.96 -11.86 9.76
C PRO A 7 -5.99 -12.99 9.58
N SER A 8 -5.76 -14.10 10.27
CA SER A 8 -6.55 -15.34 10.18
C SER A 8 -7.94 -15.28 10.85
N ALA A 9 -8.35 -14.14 11.42
CA ALA A 9 -9.61 -14.00 12.15
C ALA A 9 -10.26 -12.63 11.89
N PHE A 10 -11.56 -12.64 11.60
CA PHE A 10 -12.36 -11.45 11.28
C PHE A 10 -12.67 -10.66 12.56
N ARG A 11 -12.02 -9.51 12.76
CA ARG A 11 -12.46 -8.47 13.70
C ARG A 11 -12.49 -7.12 12.99
N THR A 12 -13.55 -6.34 13.24
CA THR A 12 -13.72 -4.97 12.74
C THR A 12 -13.38 -3.97 13.84
N MET A 13 -12.50 -3.00 13.56
CA MET A 13 -12.19 -1.91 14.48
C MET A 13 -13.35 -0.91 14.51
N THR A 14 -13.66 -0.40 15.70
CA THR A 14 -14.53 0.75 15.91
C THR A 14 -13.67 2.02 15.96
N GLU A 15 -14.04 3.01 15.13
CA GLU A 15 -13.48 4.36 14.89
C GLU A 15 -12.49 4.53 13.72
N ASP A 16 -12.86 5.46 12.81
CA ASP A 16 -12.27 5.85 11.51
C ASP A 16 -11.87 4.73 10.54
N ALA A 17 -12.87 4.19 9.84
CA ALA A 17 -12.68 3.10 8.86
C ALA A 17 -11.80 3.48 7.65
N VAL A 18 -11.68 4.77 7.31
CA VAL A 18 -10.91 5.24 6.14
C VAL A 18 -10.15 6.51 6.48
N LYS A 19 -8.84 6.51 6.24
CA LYS A 19 -7.98 7.70 6.32
C LYS A 19 -7.40 8.03 4.95
N VAL A 20 -7.56 9.27 4.52
CA VAL A 20 -7.10 9.81 3.25
C VAL A 20 -5.95 10.77 3.50
N CYS A 21 -4.80 10.45 2.91
CA CYS A 21 -3.58 11.27 3.01
C CYS A 21 -3.12 11.72 1.63
N VAL A 22 -2.59 12.93 1.55
CA VAL A 22 -1.99 13.49 0.32
C VAL A 22 -0.49 13.62 0.53
N ARG A 23 0.33 13.19 -0.43
CA ARG A 23 1.78 13.36 -0.38
C ARG A 23 2.27 14.11 -1.61
N PHE A 24 2.96 15.22 -1.38
CA PHE A 24 3.63 15.97 -2.44
C PHE A 24 5.06 15.45 -2.63
N ARG A 25 5.43 15.18 -3.89
CA ARG A 25 6.80 14.82 -4.24
C ARG A 25 7.59 16.09 -4.56
N PRO A 26 8.89 16.18 -4.17
CA PRO A 26 9.76 17.25 -4.64
C PRO A 26 9.76 17.36 -6.17
N LEU A 27 9.82 18.59 -6.68
CA LEU A 27 10.04 18.83 -8.11
C LEU A 27 11.44 18.32 -8.46
N LEU A 28 11.53 17.41 -9.44
CA LEU A 28 12.83 17.06 -10.00
C LEU A 28 13.37 18.26 -10.76
N CYS A 29 14.65 18.60 -10.56
CA CYS A 29 15.37 19.71 -11.20
C CYS A 29 15.44 19.60 -12.74
N ILE A 30 14.95 18.49 -13.30
CA ILE A 30 14.91 18.18 -14.73
C ILE A 30 13.63 18.73 -15.39
N TYR A 31 12.64 19.18 -14.62
CA TYR A 31 11.61 20.05 -15.18
C TYR A 31 12.24 21.41 -15.44
N PRO A 32 12.38 21.85 -16.72
CA PRO A 32 13.01 23.12 -17.02
C PRO A 32 12.26 24.22 -16.26
N SER A 33 13.02 25.09 -15.60
CA SER A 33 12.54 26.32 -14.97
C SER A 33 12.04 27.35 -16.01
N GLU A 34 11.72 26.92 -17.23
CA GLU A 34 11.16 27.76 -18.27
C GLU A 34 9.64 27.85 -18.08
N LEU A 35 9.23 28.75 -17.18
CA LEU A 35 7.95 29.42 -17.39
C LEU A 35 8.01 30.16 -18.74
N PRO A 36 7.01 30.02 -19.62
CA PRO A 36 6.88 30.92 -20.75
C PRO A 36 6.83 32.34 -20.21
N ARG A 37 7.77 33.19 -20.63
CA ARG A 37 7.70 34.64 -20.39
C ARG A 37 6.56 35.20 -21.24
N GLY A 38 5.33 34.96 -20.81
CA GLY A 38 4.10 35.51 -21.38
C GLY A 38 3.31 36.20 -20.28
N SER A 39 3.26 37.52 -20.37
CA SER A 39 2.29 38.48 -19.82
C SER A 39 1.47 38.08 -18.57
N SER A 40 1.74 38.80 -17.46
CA SER A 40 0.94 38.99 -16.24
C SER A 40 -0.46 38.36 -16.19
N GLY A 41 -0.54 37.27 -15.43
CA GLY A 41 -1.80 36.69 -14.96
C GLY A 41 -1.54 35.47 -14.07
N ARG A 42 -0.83 35.63 -12.94
CA ARG A 42 -0.79 34.59 -11.90
C ARG A 42 -2.20 34.48 -11.31
N VAL A 43 -3.04 33.64 -11.92
CA VAL A 43 -4.29 33.20 -11.33
C VAL A 43 -3.90 32.31 -10.15
N HIS A 44 -3.81 32.90 -8.95
CA HIS A 44 -3.69 32.16 -7.69
C HIS A 44 -5.03 31.47 -7.45
N ARG A 45 -5.23 30.32 -8.10
CA ARG A 45 -6.41 29.50 -7.87
C ARG A 45 -6.17 28.77 -6.55
N HIS A 46 -6.74 29.29 -5.47
CA HIS A 46 -6.74 28.58 -4.20
C HIS A 46 -7.53 27.29 -4.38
N VAL A 47 -6.83 26.15 -4.30
CA VAL A 47 -7.44 24.83 -4.24
C VAL A 47 -7.39 24.39 -2.79
N LEU A 48 -8.56 24.31 -2.15
CA LEU A 48 -8.67 23.74 -0.82
C LEU A 48 -8.69 22.23 -0.94
N LEU A 49 -7.78 21.55 -0.24
CA LEU A 49 -7.72 20.10 -0.15
C LEU A 49 -8.11 19.71 1.27
N PHE A 50 -9.08 18.82 1.40
CA PHE A 50 -9.47 18.21 2.66
C PHE A 50 -8.91 16.79 2.70
N ALA A 51 -8.01 16.54 3.64
CA ALA A 51 -7.39 15.25 3.88
C ALA A 51 -7.07 15.13 5.37
N ASP A 52 -7.07 13.92 5.91
CA ASP A 52 -6.70 13.67 7.31
C ASP A 52 -5.24 14.07 7.58
N ARG A 53 -4.40 13.95 6.54
CA ARG A 53 -3.02 14.40 6.59
C ARG A 53 -2.48 14.80 5.21
N VAL A 54 -1.66 15.85 5.21
CA VAL A 54 -0.90 16.30 4.04
C VAL A 54 0.58 16.19 4.36
N PHE A 55 1.32 15.45 3.52
CA PHE A 55 2.76 15.29 3.58
C PHE A 55 3.44 16.20 2.56
N THR A 56 4.39 17.01 3.01
CA THR A 56 5.14 17.92 2.15
C THR A 56 6.30 17.21 1.44
N ALA A 57 6.98 17.93 0.53
CA ALA A 57 8.09 17.39 -0.25
C ALA A 57 9.29 17.01 0.62
N GLU A 58 9.43 17.66 1.78
CA GLU A 58 10.50 17.47 2.74
C GLU A 58 10.27 16.25 3.64
N GLU A 59 9.03 15.73 3.70
CA GLU A 59 8.69 14.60 4.56
C GLU A 59 9.10 13.25 3.97
N SER A 60 9.77 12.46 4.79
CA SER A 60 10.31 11.17 4.41
C SER A 60 9.23 10.07 4.38
N THR A 61 9.50 8.98 3.67
CA THR A 61 8.61 7.81 3.68
C THR A 61 8.53 7.17 5.06
N ASP A 62 9.57 7.30 5.87
CA ASP A 62 9.59 6.81 7.26
C ASP A 62 8.63 7.60 8.16
N GLN A 63 8.53 8.92 8.01
CA GLN A 63 7.52 9.73 8.73
C GLN A 63 6.10 9.31 8.32
N LEU A 64 5.86 9.16 7.01
CA LEU A 64 4.57 8.64 6.51
C LEU A 64 4.25 7.26 7.09
N TYR A 65 5.25 6.38 7.14
CA TYR A 65 5.09 5.05 7.72
C TYR A 65 4.69 5.13 9.19
N ARG A 66 5.43 5.88 10.01
CA ARG A 66 5.17 6.01 11.45
C ARG A 66 3.78 6.53 11.76
N ASP A 67 3.31 7.48 10.95
CA ASP A 67 2.10 8.21 11.29
C ASP A 67 0.83 7.58 10.72
N ILE A 68 0.91 6.87 9.59
CA ILE A 68 -0.25 6.30 8.90
C ILE A 68 -0.19 4.78 8.83
N ALA A 69 0.92 4.22 8.36
CA ALA A 69 1.02 2.78 8.10
C ALA A 69 1.22 1.94 9.37
N LYS A 70 2.05 2.41 10.31
CA LYS A 70 2.39 1.68 11.52
C LYS A 70 1.17 1.39 12.41
N PRO A 71 0.24 2.35 12.67
CA PRO A 71 -1.00 2.03 13.39
C PRO A 71 -1.82 0.94 12.71
N LEU A 72 -1.87 0.93 11.37
CA LEU A 72 -2.57 -0.09 10.59
C LEU A 72 -1.89 -1.45 10.75
N VAL A 73 -0.56 -1.52 10.66
CA VAL A 73 0.22 -2.77 10.87
C VAL A 73 -0.02 -3.34 12.28
N VAL A 74 0.04 -2.49 13.31
CA VAL A 74 -0.22 -2.90 14.70
C VAL A 74 -1.63 -3.46 14.86
N SER A 75 -2.62 -2.79 14.24
CA SER A 75 -4.02 -3.25 14.21
C SER A 75 -4.14 -4.61 13.54
N THR A 76 -3.42 -4.82 12.44
CA THR A 76 -3.44 -6.09 11.72
C THR A 76 -2.85 -7.25 12.48
N VAL A 77 -1.73 -7.04 13.18
CA VAL A 77 -1.19 -8.05 14.09
C VAL A 77 -2.14 -8.32 15.26
N GLY A 78 -2.98 -7.34 15.63
CA GLY A 78 -4.08 -7.48 16.59
C GLY A 78 -5.30 -8.27 16.09
N GLY A 79 -5.33 -8.67 14.82
CA GLY A 79 -6.44 -9.42 14.23
C GLY A 79 -7.44 -8.58 13.44
N TYR A 80 -7.09 -7.35 13.03
CA TYR A 80 -7.94 -6.49 12.21
C TYR A 80 -7.49 -6.46 10.74
N ASN A 81 -8.42 -6.44 9.80
CA ASN A 81 -8.05 -6.28 8.39
C ASN A 81 -7.55 -4.86 8.14
N GLY A 82 -6.34 -4.72 7.60
CA GLY A 82 -5.76 -3.44 7.23
C GLY A 82 -5.45 -3.38 5.74
N THR A 83 -5.78 -2.28 5.08
CA THR A 83 -5.47 -2.10 3.66
C THR A 83 -5.00 -0.68 3.37
N MET A 84 -3.92 -0.55 2.60
CA MET A 84 -3.36 0.72 2.18
C MET A 84 -3.14 0.72 0.67
N PHE A 85 -3.58 1.80 0.02
CA PHE A 85 -3.39 2.00 -1.40
C PHE A 85 -2.66 3.33 -1.64
N ALA A 86 -1.73 3.32 -2.58
CA ALA A 86 -1.14 4.55 -3.12
C ALA A 86 -1.79 4.87 -4.47
N TYR A 87 -2.42 6.04 -4.57
CA TYR A 87 -3.09 6.51 -5.78
C TYR A 87 -2.46 7.81 -6.30
N GLY A 88 -2.57 8.06 -7.61
CA GLY A 88 -2.05 9.27 -8.26
C GLY A 88 -1.55 9.04 -9.69
N GLN A 89 -1.13 10.09 -10.37
CA GLN A 89 -0.61 10.05 -11.75
C GLN A 89 0.74 9.31 -11.87
N THR A 90 1.12 8.91 -13.08
CA THR A 90 2.49 8.41 -13.36
C THR A 90 3.54 9.42 -12.88
N CYS A 91 4.66 8.91 -12.37
CA CYS A 91 5.75 9.70 -11.74
C CYS A 91 5.42 10.40 -10.40
N SER A 92 4.20 10.28 -9.85
CA SER A 92 3.83 10.89 -8.56
C SER A 92 4.52 10.30 -7.32
N GLY A 93 5.29 9.23 -7.46
CA GLY A 93 6.01 8.60 -6.34
C GLY A 93 5.24 7.49 -5.61
N LYS A 94 4.22 6.88 -6.24
CA LYS A 94 3.50 5.71 -5.69
C LYS A 94 4.45 4.55 -5.35
N THR A 95 5.24 4.08 -6.33
CA THR A 95 6.20 2.99 -6.14
C THR A 95 7.27 3.35 -5.12
N PHE A 96 7.74 4.60 -5.14
CA PHE A 96 8.68 5.10 -4.13
C PHE A 96 8.09 5.09 -2.72
N THR A 97 6.82 5.40 -2.55
CA THR A 97 6.16 5.35 -1.23
C THR A 97 5.95 3.91 -0.78
N MET A 98 5.48 3.01 -1.66
CA MET A 98 5.16 1.63 -1.29
C MET A 98 6.39 0.73 -1.16
N MET A 99 7.29 0.71 -2.16
CA MET A 99 8.48 -0.14 -2.16
C MET A 99 9.72 0.58 -1.64
N GLY A 100 9.86 1.87 -1.96
CA GLY A 100 11.05 2.64 -1.62
C GLY A 100 12.21 2.43 -2.58
N SER A 101 13.42 2.63 -2.05
CA SER A 101 14.71 2.44 -2.69
C SER A 101 15.67 1.79 -1.69
N GLU A 102 16.86 1.39 -2.13
CA GLU A 102 17.87 0.77 -1.25
C GLU A 102 18.26 1.67 -0.05
N HIS A 103 18.26 2.99 -0.23
CA HIS A 103 18.64 3.94 0.82
C HIS A 103 17.45 4.51 1.60
N ALA A 104 16.24 4.36 1.08
CA ALA A 104 15.03 4.89 1.67
C ALA A 104 13.91 3.83 1.52
N PRO A 105 13.77 2.92 2.49
CA PRO A 105 12.77 1.85 2.42
C PRO A 105 11.34 2.42 2.39
N GLY A 106 10.47 1.74 1.64
CA GLY A 106 9.06 2.09 1.52
C GLY A 106 8.18 1.51 2.63
N VAL A 107 6.89 1.74 2.53
CA VAL A 107 5.89 1.20 3.46
C VAL A 107 5.93 -0.33 3.55
N ILE A 108 6.06 -1.04 2.42
CA ILE A 108 6.03 -2.51 2.38
C ILE A 108 7.20 -3.13 3.16
N PRO A 109 8.48 -2.80 2.89
CA PRO A 109 9.60 -3.38 3.63
C PRO A 109 9.57 -2.97 5.12
N LEU A 110 9.19 -1.73 5.45
CA LEU A 110 9.06 -1.28 6.85
C LEU A 110 7.96 -2.05 7.60
N ALA A 111 6.80 -2.24 6.96
CA ALA A 111 5.71 -3.02 7.53
C ALA A 111 6.09 -4.47 7.78
N MET A 112 6.78 -5.11 6.82
CA MET A 112 7.25 -6.48 6.98
C MET A 112 8.21 -6.62 8.16
N GLU A 113 9.17 -5.69 8.30
CA GLU A 113 10.09 -5.68 9.43
C GLU A 113 9.34 -5.60 10.77
N ASP A 114 8.40 -4.66 10.92
CA ASP A 114 7.59 -4.53 12.16
C ASP A 114 6.73 -5.77 12.44
N VAL A 115 6.15 -6.39 11.40
CA VAL A 115 5.41 -7.66 11.54
C VAL A 115 6.35 -8.75 12.06
N PHE A 116 7.50 -8.95 11.42
CA PHE A 116 8.48 -9.97 11.83
C PHE A 116 9.01 -9.73 13.25
N GLN A 117 9.23 -8.49 13.66
CA GLN A 117 9.63 -8.16 15.03
C GLN A 117 8.53 -8.47 16.05
N THR A 118 7.26 -8.30 15.68
CA THR A 118 6.12 -8.54 16.58
C THR A 118 5.84 -10.04 16.75
N ILE A 119 5.92 -10.82 15.67
CA ILE A 119 5.66 -12.27 15.73
C ILE A 119 6.78 -13.04 16.43
N LYS A 120 8.00 -12.52 16.57
CA LYS A 120 9.06 -13.19 17.38
C LYS A 120 8.65 -13.44 18.84
N LYS A 121 7.62 -12.74 19.33
CA LYS A 121 7.14 -12.81 20.72
C LYS A 121 5.95 -13.76 20.91
N LYS A 122 5.38 -14.36 19.85
CA LYS A 122 4.17 -15.20 19.88
C LYS A 122 4.17 -16.20 18.72
N GLU A 123 3.46 -17.31 18.83
CA GLU A 123 3.29 -18.22 17.69
C GLU A 123 2.27 -17.66 16.68
N PHE A 124 2.68 -17.52 15.42
CA PHE A 124 1.84 -17.04 14.33
C PHE A 124 2.09 -17.83 13.04
N LEU A 125 1.04 -18.04 12.26
CA LEU A 125 1.14 -18.47 10.87
C LEU A 125 1.08 -17.24 9.95
N LEU A 126 2.22 -16.83 9.41
CA LEU A 126 2.30 -15.73 8.45
C LEU A 126 2.15 -16.27 7.02
N ARG A 127 1.24 -15.68 6.24
CA ARG A 127 1.08 -15.91 4.81
C ARG A 127 1.30 -14.61 4.06
N VAL A 128 2.06 -14.66 2.97
CA VAL A 128 2.36 -13.50 2.13
C VAL A 128 2.03 -13.86 0.70
N SER A 129 1.33 -12.96 0.02
CA SER A 129 1.10 -13.01 -1.42
C SER A 129 1.54 -11.69 -2.03
N TYR A 130 2.12 -11.74 -3.23
CA TYR A 130 2.49 -10.53 -3.96
C TYR A 130 2.07 -10.70 -5.41
N MET A 131 1.15 -9.85 -5.86
CA MET A 131 0.50 -9.99 -7.15
C MET A 131 0.44 -8.67 -7.90
N GLU A 132 0.48 -8.77 -9.22
CA GLU A 132 0.27 -7.69 -10.17
C GLU A 132 -1.03 -7.93 -10.94
N ILE A 133 -1.79 -6.85 -11.13
CA ILE A 133 -2.94 -6.83 -12.04
C ILE A 133 -2.55 -5.91 -13.17
N TYR A 134 -2.36 -6.47 -14.36
CA TYR A 134 -2.01 -5.73 -15.56
C TYR A 134 -2.87 -6.22 -16.72
N ASN A 135 -3.56 -5.31 -17.40
CA ASN A 135 -4.45 -5.63 -18.51
C ASN A 135 -5.45 -6.75 -18.18
N GLU A 136 -6.19 -6.58 -17.07
CA GLU A 136 -7.16 -7.57 -16.54
C GLU A 136 -6.58 -8.96 -16.25
N THR A 137 -5.25 -9.09 -16.24
CA THR A 137 -4.54 -10.35 -15.96
C THR A 137 -3.89 -10.27 -14.60
N VAL A 138 -4.20 -11.23 -13.74
CA VAL A 138 -3.57 -11.37 -12.41
C VAL A 138 -2.34 -12.27 -12.52
N THR A 139 -1.20 -11.80 -12.04
CA THR A 139 0.07 -12.53 -12.06
C THR A 139 0.68 -12.60 -10.67
N ASP A 140 1.11 -13.79 -10.25
CA ASP A 140 1.88 -13.97 -9.01
C ASP A 140 3.34 -13.50 -9.22
N LEU A 141 3.76 -12.53 -8.41
CA LEU A 141 5.10 -11.95 -8.44
C LEU A 141 6.11 -12.74 -7.60
N LEU A 142 5.66 -13.62 -6.70
CA LEU A 142 6.55 -14.48 -5.91
C LEU A 142 7.05 -15.70 -6.69
N VAL A 143 6.44 -15.99 -7.85
CA VAL A 143 6.87 -17.05 -8.76
C VAL A 143 7.97 -16.52 -9.70
N ASP A 144 8.96 -17.37 -9.98
CA ASP A 144 10.01 -17.10 -10.97
C ASP A 144 9.41 -16.59 -12.28
N HIS A 145 9.97 -15.52 -12.84
CA HIS A 145 9.44 -14.86 -14.06
C HIS A 145 9.13 -15.82 -15.21
N TRP A 146 9.94 -16.86 -15.39
CA TRP A 146 9.78 -17.85 -16.47
C TRP A 146 8.69 -18.91 -16.20
N LYS A 147 8.20 -19.03 -14.96
CA LYS A 147 7.11 -19.94 -14.57
C LYS A 147 5.77 -19.21 -14.38
N ARG A 148 5.75 -17.89 -14.47
CA ARG A 148 4.55 -17.09 -14.23
C ARG A 148 3.47 -17.46 -15.23
N LYS A 149 2.37 -18.00 -14.72
CA LYS A 149 1.13 -18.22 -15.47
C LYS A 149 0.08 -17.24 -14.95
N PRO A 150 -0.77 -16.70 -15.83
CA PRO A 150 -1.95 -15.96 -15.41
C PRO A 150 -2.77 -16.75 -14.38
N LEU A 151 -3.13 -16.09 -13.29
CA LEU A 151 -4.04 -16.66 -12.30
C LEU A 151 -5.48 -16.51 -12.80
N GLU A 152 -6.26 -17.59 -12.72
CA GLU A 152 -7.69 -17.55 -13.01
C GLU A 152 -8.44 -16.84 -11.87
N VAL A 153 -9.17 -15.78 -12.20
CA VAL A 153 -10.06 -15.10 -11.25
C VAL A 153 -11.38 -15.86 -11.19
N ARG A 154 -11.75 -16.32 -10.00
CA ARG A 154 -12.99 -17.05 -9.76
C ARG A 154 -13.71 -16.45 -8.56
N GLU A 155 -15.02 -16.25 -8.69
CA GLU A 155 -15.87 -15.80 -7.59
C GLU A 155 -16.34 -17.02 -6.78
N GLY A 156 -16.05 -17.03 -5.47
CA GLY A 156 -16.53 -18.06 -4.55
C GLY A 156 -17.83 -17.64 -3.85
N MET A 157 -18.75 -18.58 -3.62
CA MET A 157 -19.89 -18.36 -2.71
C MET A 157 -19.40 -18.47 -1.26
N ASN A 158 -19.24 -17.34 -0.57
CA ASN A 158 -18.96 -17.33 0.88
C ASN A 158 -20.23 -17.71 1.66
N VAL A 159 -20.54 -19.00 1.73
CA VAL A 159 -21.50 -19.54 2.71
C VAL A 159 -20.71 -19.87 3.98
N SER A 160 -20.99 -19.13 5.05
CA SER A 160 -20.51 -19.43 6.39
C SER A 160 -21.12 -20.74 6.91
N SER A 161 -20.45 -21.87 6.67
CA SER A 161 -20.71 -23.13 7.40
C SER A 161 -19.45 -24.01 7.44
N PRO A 162 -19.23 -24.78 8.53
CA PRO A 162 -17.95 -25.41 8.82
C PRO A 162 -17.78 -26.79 8.15
N GLN A 163 -16.50 -27.18 7.98
CA GLN A 163 -15.96 -28.47 7.50
C GLN A 163 -16.00 -28.64 5.97
N SER A 164 -15.01 -29.19 5.27
CA SER A 164 -13.82 -29.99 5.59
C SER A 164 -12.90 -30.02 4.35
N GLN A 165 -11.59 -30.13 4.55
CA GLN A 165 -10.58 -30.59 3.57
C GLN A 165 -10.77 -30.16 2.10
N GLN A 166 -10.12 -29.07 1.69
CA GLN A 166 -9.55 -28.99 0.34
C GLN A 166 -8.15 -28.38 0.42
N SER A 167 -7.16 -29.23 0.16
CA SER A 167 -5.82 -28.86 -0.29
C SER A 167 -5.97 -28.19 -1.65
N GLY A 168 -5.89 -26.87 -1.67
CA GLY A 168 -5.77 -26.07 -2.87
C GLY A 168 -5.22 -24.72 -2.47
N HIS A 169 -4.19 -24.25 -3.16
CA HIS A 169 -3.81 -22.85 -3.09
C HIS A 169 -4.99 -22.03 -3.58
N VAL A 170 -5.79 -21.53 -2.64
CA VAL A 170 -6.86 -20.56 -2.85
C VAL A 170 -6.32 -19.26 -2.30
N CYS A 171 -6.28 -18.22 -3.15
CA CYS A 171 -6.05 -16.86 -2.72
C CYS A 171 -7.28 -16.32 -2.00
#